data_AF-C6LHR6-F1
#
_entry.id   AF-C6LHR6-F1
#
_cell.length_a   1.000
_cell.length_b   1.000
_cell.length_c   1.000
_cell.angle_alpha   90.00
_cell.angle_beta   90.00
_cell.angle_gamma   90.00
#
_symmetry.space_group_name_H-M   'P 1'
#
loop_
_entity.id
_entity.type
_entity.pdbx_description
1 polymer ?
#
loop_
_entity_poly.entity_id
_entity_poly.type
_entity_poly.pdbx_seq_one_letter_code
_entity_poly.pdbx_strand_id
1 'polypeptide(L)'
;MEKIVNKKIRYLAALVWMLALVLLPAGAGASESSRYTQIPTITENYVNPIYRDTVSESRLVFRNPYAPAPLAEYGGYVSEAAAAESFRGQMKQREEEIVVLVETTADTDGMLRRIAEAAMAHTGNPTEGDYLKWQYAGWRGTLGGYTAGGVKYLTLTYTLTYYTDAAQEQYVTNAVNALIGTLGLRDASKSSYEKVRAIYDYICSNVTYDSANAGNENYKLKHTAYAALADKTAVCQGYAVLFYRLALESGIDARVISGYGGGTAHGWNIVKLGSQYYNLDATWDAGRDPWLYFLKADNFSGHTRGENYQTAEFYGSYPMAASDFPEKCTHEAGSTVQENVKAASCTLPGSYENVTYCQICAEEMSRYTCLIPAEGHTLQTIPGRAADCLNTGLTDGQKCTVCGTVVTEQKTVAAKGHSWGTWKTTANATVFAPEKQTAVCSVCGAVKVQDKGTKLTAKIRVSASTLLLQKKQKTTACRVTFANGDSVKSWKSGDRKIAKVSGRADGTCTITAGNKTGRTKITVTLKSGKTATINVKVQAGKVAAKSVKLAATKITLKKKQKIQLSPVIKPVTCQEKVQYSSSNSKIAKVNAKGVITGVKAGKTKIKVKVGGKTVTCTVIVK
;
A
#
# COMPACT_ATOMS: atom_id res chain seq x y z
N MET A 1 34.48 9.52 46.39
CA MET A 1 35.58 8.54 46.33
C MET A 1 35.06 7.22 45.75
N GLU A 2 34.38 7.30 44.60
CA GLU A 2 33.84 6.19 43.79
C GLU A 2 33.57 6.80 42.41
N LYS A 3 34.59 6.81 41.54
CA LYS A 3 34.57 7.13 40.08
C LYS A 3 35.99 7.30 39.51
N ILE A 4 36.98 6.61 40.09
CA ILE A 4 38.36 6.57 39.58
C ILE A 4 38.84 5.11 39.62
N VAL A 5 38.10 4.20 38.99
CA VAL A 5 38.58 2.83 38.72
C VAL A 5 37.99 2.38 37.39
N ASN A 6 38.59 2.84 36.28
CA ASN A 6 38.54 2.12 35.00
C ASN A 6 39.53 2.66 33.95
N LYS A 7 40.71 3.15 34.37
CA LYS A 7 41.74 3.65 33.45
C LYS A 7 43.02 2.81 33.39
N LYS A 8 43.03 1.59 33.95
CA LYS A 8 44.16 0.67 33.86
C LYS A 8 43.66 -0.78 33.81
N ILE A 9 43.53 -1.33 32.61
CA ILE A 9 43.86 -2.70 32.15
C ILE A 9 43.60 -2.65 30.64
N ARG A 10 44.64 -2.37 29.85
CA ARG A 10 44.67 -2.60 28.40
C ARG A 10 46.10 -3.03 28.03
N TYR A 11 46.47 -4.22 28.51
CA TYR A 11 47.56 -5.00 27.98
C TYR A 11 47.00 -6.40 27.68
N LEU A 12 47.39 -6.95 26.52
CA LEU A 12 46.96 -8.20 25.89
C LEU A 12 45.68 -8.14 25.03
N ALA A 13 45.89 -7.87 23.73
CA ALA A 13 45.49 -8.76 22.63
C ALA A 13 45.83 -8.04 21.30
N ALA A 14 47.11 -8.05 20.93
CA ALA A 14 47.52 -7.79 19.55
C ALA A 14 47.41 -9.11 18.77
N LEU A 15 47.00 -9.00 17.50
CA LEU A 15 46.76 -10.08 16.51
C LEU A 15 45.36 -10.72 16.52
N VAL A 16 44.37 -10.02 15.96
CA VAL A 16 43.42 -10.65 15.02
C VAL A 16 42.98 -9.54 14.05
N TRP A 17 43.40 -9.63 12.79
CA TRP A 17 42.67 -9.25 11.55
C TRP A 17 43.66 -9.38 10.36
N MET A 18 44.18 -10.60 10.21
CA MET A 18 44.55 -11.21 8.94
C MET A 18 44.14 -12.69 9.06
N LEU A 19 43.44 -13.20 8.06
CA LEU A 19 42.84 -14.55 7.99
C LEU A 19 41.62 -14.83 8.89
N ALA A 20 40.44 -14.57 8.35
CA ALA A 20 39.29 -15.47 8.53
C ALA A 20 39.00 -16.12 7.17
N LEU A 21 39.82 -17.12 6.83
CA LEU A 21 39.62 -17.94 5.62
C LEU A 21 40.00 -19.38 5.97
N VAL A 22 39.06 -20.14 6.55
CA VAL A 22 39.18 -21.60 6.68
C VAL A 22 37.80 -22.27 6.59
N LEU A 23 37.61 -22.99 5.47
CA LEU A 23 36.84 -24.22 5.24
C LEU A 23 35.30 -24.25 5.35
N LEU A 24 34.65 -24.15 4.19
CA LEU A 24 33.49 -24.97 3.79
C LEU A 24 33.62 -25.34 2.27
N PRO A 25 33.02 -26.45 1.81
CA PRO A 25 33.53 -27.25 0.70
C PRO A 25 33.32 -26.62 -0.68
N ALA A 26 34.22 -26.94 -1.59
CA ALA A 26 34.20 -26.56 -3.00
C ALA A 26 32.84 -26.84 -3.65
N GLY A 27 32.18 -25.78 -4.12
CA GLY A 27 30.92 -25.87 -4.84
C GLY A 27 30.41 -24.52 -5.29
N ALA A 28 30.77 -24.15 -6.52
CA ALA A 28 30.11 -23.18 -7.40
C ALA A 28 30.18 -21.67 -7.09
N GLY A 29 30.80 -20.93 -8.02
CA GLY A 29 30.27 -19.65 -8.49
C GLY A 29 31.00 -18.39 -8.04
N ALA A 30 31.67 -17.73 -9.01
CA ALA A 30 32.02 -16.30 -9.09
C ALA A 30 32.43 -15.56 -7.80
N SER A 31 33.69 -15.14 -7.71
CA SER A 31 34.21 -14.34 -6.59
C SER A 31 33.47 -13.00 -6.42
N GLU A 32 32.85 -12.85 -5.25
CA GLU A 32 32.06 -11.71 -4.74
C GLU A 32 32.86 -10.41 -4.47
N SER A 33 33.84 -10.06 -5.30
CA SER A 33 34.67 -8.85 -5.08
C SER A 33 34.02 -7.54 -5.54
N SER A 34 32.78 -7.55 -6.04
CA SER A 34 32.15 -6.41 -6.73
C SER A 34 31.04 -5.66 -5.98
N ARG A 35 30.79 -5.96 -4.69
CA ARG A 35 29.68 -5.34 -3.93
C ARG A 35 30.05 -4.14 -3.07
N TYR A 36 31.35 -3.90 -2.83
CA TYR A 36 31.83 -2.82 -1.97
C TYR A 36 32.96 -2.06 -2.66
N THR A 37 32.83 -0.74 -2.75
CA THR A 37 33.89 0.13 -3.27
C THR A 37 34.49 0.91 -2.11
N GLN A 38 35.76 0.67 -1.80
CA GLN A 38 36.45 1.38 -0.72
C GLN A 38 36.61 2.86 -1.07
N ILE A 39 36.35 3.72 -0.08
CA ILE A 39 36.54 5.16 -0.19
C ILE A 39 37.93 5.48 0.36
N PRO A 40 38.82 6.09 -0.44
CA PRO A 40 40.14 6.50 0.04
C PRO A 40 40.03 7.40 1.27
N THR A 41 40.94 7.23 2.22
CA THR A 41 40.97 8.08 3.40
C THR A 41 41.35 9.51 3.01
N ILE A 42 40.44 10.45 3.25
CA ILE A 42 40.68 11.87 3.13
C ILE A 42 41.15 12.37 4.48
N THR A 43 42.18 13.22 4.49
CA THR A 43 42.64 13.93 5.70
C THR A 43 42.55 15.41 5.46
N GLU A 44 42.01 16.13 6.44
CA GLU A 44 41.86 17.57 6.40
C GLU A 44 42.29 18.19 7.72
N ASN A 45 42.98 19.32 7.65
CA ASN A 45 43.29 20.14 8.81
C ASN A 45 42.52 21.45 8.72
N TYR A 46 41.96 21.85 9.84
CA TYR A 46 41.24 23.10 10.00
C TYR A 46 41.83 23.88 11.16
N VAL A 47 42.33 25.08 10.87
CA VAL A 47 42.64 26.10 11.87
C VAL A 47 41.50 27.10 11.84
N ASN A 48 40.99 27.46 13.01
CA ASN A 48 39.94 28.48 13.10
C ASN A 48 40.44 29.80 12.47
N PRO A 49 39.79 30.33 11.41
CA PRO A 49 40.34 31.36 10.51
C PRO A 49 40.80 32.65 11.18
N ILE A 50 40.24 32.99 12.34
CA ILE A 50 40.59 34.21 13.07
C ILE A 50 41.88 34.06 13.88
N TYR A 51 42.44 32.85 13.90
CA TYR A 51 43.70 32.52 14.55
C TYR A 51 44.79 32.11 13.58
N ARG A 52 44.60 32.34 12.28
CA ARG A 52 45.60 32.00 11.26
C ARG A 52 46.97 32.65 11.54
N ASP A 53 46.95 33.78 12.23
CA ASP A 53 48.14 34.57 12.59
C ASP A 53 48.67 34.31 14.01
N THR A 54 48.03 33.43 14.79
CA THR A 54 48.41 33.14 16.21
C THR A 54 48.55 31.67 16.54
N VAL A 55 48.00 30.76 15.72
CA VAL A 55 48.20 29.31 15.81
C VAL A 55 48.36 28.77 14.40
N SER A 56 49.59 28.48 13.99
CA SER A 56 49.84 27.76 12.73
C SER A 56 49.35 26.31 12.83
N GLU A 57 49.05 25.70 11.68
CA GLU A 57 48.66 24.28 11.60
C GLU A 57 49.67 23.34 12.29
N SER A 58 50.96 23.70 12.26
CA SER A 58 52.05 22.99 12.96
C SER A 58 52.00 23.07 14.50
N ARG A 59 51.18 23.96 15.06
CA ARG A 59 51.01 24.18 16.52
C ARG A 59 49.70 23.60 17.06
N LEU A 60 48.90 22.97 16.20
CA LEU A 60 47.79 22.13 16.65
C LEU A 60 48.37 20.79 17.12
N VAL A 61 48.01 20.39 18.34
CA VAL A 61 48.46 19.11 18.89
C VAL A 61 47.53 18.04 18.36
N PHE A 62 47.91 17.47 17.23
CA PHE A 62 47.23 16.31 16.68
C PHE A 62 47.80 15.06 17.33
N ARG A 63 47.07 14.49 18.29
CA ARG A 63 47.30 13.09 18.68
C ARG A 63 47.00 12.23 17.46
N ASN A 64 47.83 11.21 17.21
CA ASN A 64 47.48 10.20 16.22
C ASN A 64 46.20 9.53 16.70
N PRO A 65 45.10 9.53 15.93
CA PRO A 65 43.85 8.94 16.39
C PRO A 65 44.11 7.50 16.83
N TYR A 66 43.60 7.12 18.00
CA TYR A 66 43.61 5.71 18.38
C TYR A 66 42.83 4.91 17.32
N ALA A 67 43.17 3.63 17.12
CA ALA A 67 42.36 2.79 16.25
C ALA A 67 40.90 2.87 16.76
N PRO A 68 39.92 3.20 15.89
CA PRO A 68 38.55 3.42 16.33
C PRO A 68 38.06 2.18 17.07
N ALA A 69 37.33 2.38 18.16
CA ALA A 69 36.73 1.30 18.91
C ALA A 69 35.80 0.46 18.01
N PRO A 70 35.42 -0.77 18.39
CA PRO A 70 34.48 -1.57 17.60
C PRO A 70 33.20 -0.77 17.30
N LEU A 71 32.67 -0.86 16.08
CA LEU A 71 31.46 -0.14 15.60
C LEU A 71 30.27 -0.18 16.58
N ALA A 72 30.15 -1.24 17.37
CA ALA A 72 29.11 -1.42 18.39
C ALA A 72 29.18 -0.39 19.53
N GLU A 73 30.33 0.22 19.80
CA GLU A 73 30.50 1.23 20.84
C GLU A 73 30.04 2.64 20.41
N TYR A 74 29.81 2.87 19.10
CA TYR A 74 29.44 4.18 18.54
C TYR A 74 27.97 4.32 18.11
N GLY A 75 27.12 3.34 18.40
CA GLY A 75 25.67 3.45 18.15
C GLY A 75 25.20 3.26 16.70
N GLY A 76 26.11 2.89 15.77
CA GLY A 76 25.81 2.65 14.36
C GLY A 76 25.91 3.89 13.46
N TYR A 77 25.68 3.71 12.16
CA TYR A 77 25.72 4.81 11.18
C TYR A 77 24.47 5.69 11.26
N VAL A 78 24.64 7.01 11.14
CA VAL A 78 23.57 8.01 11.24
C VAL A 78 23.61 9.00 10.08
N SER A 79 22.57 9.82 9.93
CA SER A 79 22.56 10.90 8.94
C SER A 79 23.59 12.00 9.26
N GLU A 80 23.93 12.83 8.28
CA GLU A 80 24.87 13.96 8.49
C GLU A 80 24.41 14.94 9.58
N ALA A 81 23.10 15.21 9.67
CA ALA A 81 22.53 16.07 10.70
C ALA A 81 22.70 15.47 12.11
N ALA A 82 22.38 14.17 12.26
CA ALA A 82 22.57 13.47 13.53
C ALA A 82 24.05 13.32 13.90
N ALA A 83 24.93 13.17 12.91
CA ALA A 83 26.37 13.19 13.13
C ALA A 83 26.85 14.55 13.67
N ALA A 84 26.34 15.67 13.14
CA ALA A 84 26.64 17.00 13.66
C ALA A 84 26.13 17.21 15.10
N GLU A 85 24.95 16.69 15.45
CA GLU A 85 24.44 16.71 16.83
C GLU A 85 25.32 15.89 17.78
N SER A 86 25.72 14.68 17.36
CA SER A 86 26.63 13.82 18.13
C SER A 86 28.00 14.49 18.34
N PHE A 87 28.56 15.08 17.27
CA PHE A 87 29.79 15.86 17.33
C PHE A 87 29.66 16.99 18.36
N ARG A 88 28.60 17.79 18.28
CA ARG A 88 28.34 18.89 19.23
C ARG A 88 28.27 18.38 20.67
N GLY A 89 27.58 17.26 20.90
CA GLY A 89 27.47 16.62 22.22
C GLY A 89 28.82 16.21 22.80
N GLN A 90 29.72 15.70 21.97
CA GLN A 90 31.09 15.33 22.37
C GLN A 90 31.97 16.58 22.60
N MET A 91 31.83 17.64 21.80
CA MET A 91 32.54 18.92 22.04
C MET A 91 32.18 19.55 23.38
N LYS A 92 30.91 19.49 23.79
CA LYS A 92 30.45 20.00 25.09
C LYS A 92 31.13 19.30 26.26
N GLN A 93 31.51 18.04 26.08
CA GLN A 93 32.25 17.25 27.05
C GLN A 93 33.76 17.46 26.97
N ARG A 94 34.24 18.29 26.03
CA ARG A 94 35.66 18.52 25.71
C ARG A 94 36.40 17.24 25.33
N GLU A 95 35.71 16.32 24.62
CA GLU A 95 36.36 15.15 24.04
C GLU A 95 37.37 15.59 22.98
N GLU A 96 38.64 15.23 23.17
CA GLU A 96 39.74 15.55 22.25
C GLU A 96 39.66 14.73 20.95
N GLU A 97 39.09 13.52 21.00
CA GLU A 97 38.89 12.64 19.86
C GLU A 97 37.38 12.39 19.67
N ILE A 98 36.82 12.90 18.57
CA ILE A 98 35.41 12.77 18.23
C ILE A 98 35.29 11.83 17.04
N VAL A 99 34.51 10.76 17.20
CA VAL A 99 34.20 9.82 16.13
C VAL A 99 32.70 9.88 15.83
N VAL A 100 32.36 10.00 14.54
CA VAL A 100 30.98 9.92 14.06
C VAL A 100 30.90 9.00 12.85
N LEU A 101 29.86 8.17 12.82
CA LEU A 101 29.60 7.22 11.75
C LEU A 101 28.47 7.75 10.87
N VAL A 102 28.73 7.96 9.59
CA VAL A 102 27.79 8.61 8.66
C VAL A 102 27.33 7.62 7.58
N GLU A 103 26.02 7.52 7.41
CA GLU A 103 25.39 6.90 6.23
C GLU A 103 24.82 8.00 5.34
N THR A 104 25.26 8.06 4.08
CA THR A 104 24.83 9.10 3.15
C THR A 104 24.94 8.68 1.69
N THR A 105 24.10 9.25 0.84
CA THR A 105 24.24 9.18 -0.63
C THR A 105 25.00 10.38 -1.19
N ALA A 106 25.16 11.45 -0.42
CA ALA A 106 25.83 12.69 -0.83
C ALA A 106 27.33 12.49 -1.11
N ASP A 107 27.94 13.42 -1.84
CA ASP A 107 29.38 13.42 -2.04
C ASP A 107 30.14 13.67 -0.73
N THR A 108 31.38 13.19 -0.67
CA THR A 108 32.24 13.30 0.50
C THR A 108 33.10 14.57 0.49
N ASP A 109 33.04 15.37 -0.58
CA ASP A 109 33.87 16.56 -0.71
C ASP A 109 33.46 17.58 0.35
N GLY A 110 34.41 18.18 1.08
CA GLY A 110 34.14 19.12 2.17
C GLY A 110 33.28 18.61 3.34
N MET A 111 32.98 17.30 3.43
CA MET A 111 32.05 16.76 4.43
C MET A 111 32.54 16.96 5.87
N LEU A 112 33.85 16.83 6.11
CA LEU A 112 34.45 17.08 7.42
C LEU A 112 34.16 18.50 7.90
N ARG A 113 34.29 19.50 7.01
CA ARG A 113 33.95 20.90 7.31
C ARG A 113 32.45 21.07 7.55
N ARG A 114 31.61 20.58 6.65
CA ARG A 114 30.14 20.76 6.76
C ARG A 114 29.58 20.22 8.07
N ILE A 115 30.02 19.02 8.49
CA ILE A 115 29.57 18.42 9.75
C ILE A 115 30.07 19.23 10.95
N ALA A 116 31.34 19.65 10.95
CA ALA A 116 31.88 20.50 12.02
C ALA A 116 31.16 21.86 12.08
N GLU A 117 30.93 22.51 10.94
CA GLU A 117 30.21 23.79 10.84
C GLU A 117 28.76 23.67 11.34
N ALA A 118 28.06 22.60 10.95
CA ALA A 118 26.70 22.31 11.44
C ALA A 118 26.68 22.01 12.95
N ALA A 119 27.71 21.30 13.47
CA ALA A 119 27.85 21.04 14.89
C ALA A 119 28.04 22.34 15.69
N MET A 120 28.65 23.37 15.10
CA MET A 120 28.92 24.67 15.72
C MET A 120 27.95 25.78 15.29
N ALA A 121 26.87 25.44 14.57
CA ALA A 121 25.83 26.39 14.21
C ALA A 121 25.12 26.95 15.46
N HIS A 122 24.68 28.21 15.40
CA HIS A 122 23.97 28.86 16.51
C HIS A 122 22.64 28.17 16.79
N THR A 123 22.42 27.75 18.04
CA THR A 123 21.22 27.01 18.46
C THR A 123 20.36 27.77 19.47
N GLY A 124 20.80 28.95 19.92
CA GLY A 124 20.20 29.64 21.07
C GLY A 124 20.49 28.98 22.42
N ASN A 125 21.31 27.92 22.47
CA ASN A 125 21.75 27.32 23.73
C ASN A 125 23.07 27.96 24.22
N PRO A 126 23.17 28.38 25.49
CA PRO A 126 24.36 29.05 26.04
C PRO A 126 25.64 28.21 25.98
N THR A 127 25.53 26.88 25.88
CA THR A 127 26.68 25.95 25.82
C THR A 127 27.07 25.52 24.40
N GLU A 128 26.41 26.06 23.37
CA GLU A 128 26.53 25.61 21.99
C GLU A 128 26.81 26.78 21.04
N GLY A 129 26.74 26.53 19.72
CA GLY A 129 26.86 27.57 18.72
C GLY A 129 28.18 28.32 18.81
N ASP A 130 28.09 29.65 18.88
CA ASP A 130 29.26 30.51 18.96
C ASP A 130 30.12 30.19 20.19
N TYR A 131 29.51 29.78 21.31
CA TYR A 131 30.30 29.38 22.48
C TYR A 131 31.26 28.22 22.18
N LEU A 132 30.84 27.21 21.41
CA LEU A 132 31.75 26.14 20.99
C LEU A 132 32.68 26.58 19.86
N LYS A 133 32.15 27.34 18.90
CA LYS A 133 32.89 27.84 17.73
C LYS A 133 34.13 28.64 18.10
N TRP A 134 34.09 29.38 19.21
CA TRP A 134 35.19 30.25 19.63
C TRP A 134 36.13 29.63 20.67
N GLN A 135 35.79 28.47 21.25
CA GLN A 135 36.56 27.88 22.36
C GLN A 135 37.56 26.78 21.92
N TYR A 136 37.95 26.76 20.65
CA TYR A 136 38.92 25.80 20.12
C TYR A 136 39.84 26.45 19.06
N ALA A 137 41.06 25.91 18.95
CA ALA A 137 42.07 26.39 18.00
C ALA A 137 41.91 25.79 16.59
N GLY A 138 41.47 24.55 16.51
CA GLY A 138 41.38 23.81 15.26
C GLY A 138 41.17 22.31 15.47
N TRP A 139 41.07 21.59 14.37
CA TRP A 139 40.93 20.14 14.35
C TRP A 139 41.68 19.51 13.16
N ARG A 140 42.05 18.24 13.31
CA ARG A 140 42.44 17.36 12.21
C ARG A 140 41.40 16.29 12.04
N GLY A 141 40.85 16.19 10.85
CA GLY A 141 39.79 15.28 10.47
C GLY A 141 40.31 14.20 9.53
N THR A 142 39.85 12.97 9.71
CA THR A 142 39.97 11.91 8.71
C THR A 142 38.59 11.38 8.36
N LEU A 143 38.39 11.09 7.09
CA LEU A 143 37.17 10.48 6.56
C LEU A 143 37.58 9.27 5.74
N GLY A 144 37.11 8.09 6.11
CA GLY A 144 37.31 6.86 5.34
C GLY A 144 36.09 5.98 5.43
N GLY A 145 35.92 5.03 4.50
CA GLY A 145 34.74 4.18 4.50
C GLY A 145 34.60 3.32 3.26
N TYR A 146 33.38 2.91 2.96
CA TYR A 146 33.06 2.14 1.76
C TYR A 146 31.69 2.53 1.20
N THR A 147 31.48 2.21 -0.07
CA THR A 147 30.19 2.34 -0.76
C THR A 147 29.59 0.95 -0.97
N ALA A 148 28.31 0.77 -0.62
CA ALA A 148 27.55 -0.44 -0.87
C ALA A 148 26.15 -0.06 -1.38
N GLY A 149 25.73 -0.60 -2.54
CA GLY A 149 24.40 -0.33 -3.09
C GLY A 149 24.09 1.14 -3.39
N GLY A 150 25.11 1.97 -3.67
CA GLY A 150 24.95 3.42 -3.90
C GLY A 150 24.95 4.27 -2.63
N VAL A 151 25.02 3.64 -1.44
CA VAL A 151 25.09 4.32 -0.14
C VAL A 151 26.53 4.27 0.38
N LYS A 152 27.02 5.37 0.96
CA LYS A 152 28.34 5.50 1.57
C LYS A 152 28.23 5.33 3.08
N TYR A 153 29.09 4.49 3.64
CA TYR A 153 29.22 4.22 5.06
C TYR A 153 30.59 4.71 5.50
N LEU A 154 30.62 5.81 6.23
CA LEU A 154 31.81 6.61 6.50
C LEU A 154 32.10 6.66 8.01
N THR A 155 33.37 6.54 8.36
CA THR A 155 33.88 6.84 9.69
C THR A 155 34.65 8.14 9.62
N LEU A 156 34.16 9.15 10.34
CA LEU A 156 34.80 10.45 10.44
C LEU A 156 35.40 10.57 11.83
N THR A 157 36.70 10.83 11.91
CA THR A 157 37.44 11.01 13.17
C THR A 157 38.03 12.40 13.21
N TYR A 158 37.83 13.11 14.30
CA TYR A 158 38.35 14.46 14.52
C TYR A 158 39.20 14.50 15.78
N THR A 159 40.38 15.08 15.68
CA THR A 159 41.22 15.41 16.83
C THR A 159 41.18 16.92 17.05
N LEU A 160 40.54 17.36 18.14
CA LEU A 160 40.34 18.78 18.45
C LEU A 160 41.40 19.30 19.42
N THR A 161 41.78 20.57 19.26
CA THR A 161 42.60 21.31 20.22
C THR A 161 41.76 22.41 20.85
N TYR A 162 41.30 22.21 22.08
CA TYR A 162 40.52 23.21 22.84
C TYR A 162 41.42 24.22 23.57
N TYR A 163 40.82 25.35 23.97
CA TYR A 163 41.47 26.31 24.87
C TYR A 163 41.21 26.01 26.34
N THR A 164 40.15 25.28 26.64
CA THR A 164 39.73 24.89 27.98
C THR A 164 39.55 23.39 28.10
N ASP A 165 39.69 22.87 29.32
CA ASP A 165 39.32 21.50 29.67
C ASP A 165 37.91 21.43 30.30
N ALA A 166 37.42 20.20 30.54
CA ALA A 166 36.09 19.96 31.10
C ALA A 166 35.92 20.54 32.52
N ALA A 167 36.97 20.61 33.34
CA ALA A 167 36.89 21.16 34.68
C ALA A 167 36.75 22.70 34.65
N GLN A 168 37.47 23.35 33.74
CA GLN A 168 37.35 24.79 33.47
C GLN A 168 35.96 25.14 32.94
N GLU A 169 35.37 24.33 32.06
CA GLU A 169 33.99 24.53 31.58
C GLU A 169 32.93 24.35 32.68
N GLN A 170 33.14 23.39 33.59
CA GLN A 170 32.30 23.25 34.76
C GLN A 170 32.41 24.48 35.68
N TYR A 171 33.62 25.02 35.86
CA TYR A 171 33.81 26.28 36.59
C TYR A 171 33.03 27.42 35.93
N VAL A 172 33.16 27.62 34.62
CA VAL A 172 32.42 28.66 33.88
C VAL A 172 30.92 28.49 34.10
N THR A 173 30.41 27.27 33.97
CA THR A 173 28.97 26.98 34.18
C THR A 173 28.50 27.37 35.58
N ASN A 174 29.29 27.07 36.62
CA ASN A 174 28.96 27.43 37.99
C ASN A 174 29.04 28.95 38.23
N ALA A 175 30.08 29.60 37.72
CA ALA A 175 30.31 31.03 37.86
C ALA A 175 29.24 31.86 37.12
N VAL A 176 28.88 31.45 35.90
CA VAL A 176 27.75 32.03 35.14
C VAL A 176 26.47 31.92 35.94
N ASN A 177 26.12 30.72 36.44
CA ASN A 177 24.92 30.53 37.24
C ASN A 177 24.87 31.42 38.50
N ALA A 178 26.01 31.58 39.19
CA ALA A 178 26.11 32.48 40.34
C ALA A 178 25.91 33.95 39.95
N LEU A 179 26.46 34.38 38.81
CA LEU A 179 26.28 35.74 38.29
C LEU A 179 24.86 36.01 37.83
N ILE A 180 24.21 35.05 37.16
CA ILE A 180 22.78 35.14 36.82
C ILE A 180 21.93 35.43 38.06
N GLY A 181 22.22 34.77 39.19
CA GLY A 181 21.56 35.02 40.47
C GLY A 181 21.91 36.39 41.05
N THR A 182 23.19 36.73 41.13
CA THR A 182 23.69 37.98 41.74
C THR A 182 23.20 39.23 41.00
N LEU A 183 23.18 39.17 39.67
CA LEU A 183 22.69 40.24 38.81
C LEU A 183 21.16 40.23 38.66
N GLY A 184 20.45 39.29 39.29
CA GLY A 184 18.99 39.18 39.23
C GLY A 184 18.45 38.95 37.83
N LEU A 185 19.17 38.24 36.96
CA LEU A 185 18.84 38.10 35.53
C LEU A 185 17.70 37.11 35.27
N ARG A 186 17.32 36.32 36.29
CA ARG A 186 16.12 35.47 36.30
C ARG A 186 14.85 36.23 36.67
N ASP A 187 14.96 37.47 37.12
CA ASP A 187 13.80 38.29 37.46
C ASP A 187 12.99 38.58 36.20
N ALA A 188 11.73 38.15 36.20
CA ALA A 188 10.82 38.35 35.09
C ALA A 188 10.36 39.81 34.95
N SER A 189 10.50 40.63 36.00
CA SER A 189 10.20 42.06 35.89
C SER A 189 11.33 42.87 35.26
N LYS A 190 12.54 42.29 35.11
CA LYS A 190 13.61 42.96 34.37
C LYS A 190 13.40 42.82 32.88
N SER A 191 13.40 43.97 32.21
CA SER A 191 13.50 44.04 30.76
C SER A 191 14.80 43.40 30.26
N SER A 192 14.77 42.93 29.02
CA SER A 192 15.91 42.51 28.21
C SER A 192 16.99 43.60 28.18
N TYR A 193 16.60 44.87 28.08
CA TYR A 193 17.53 45.99 28.18
C TYR A 193 18.25 46.01 29.54
N GLU A 194 17.51 45.94 30.65
CA GLU A 194 18.10 45.95 32.01
C GLU A 194 19.01 44.76 32.25
N LYS A 195 18.65 43.59 31.70
CA LYS A 195 19.49 42.38 31.76
C LYS A 195 20.78 42.55 30.96
N VAL A 196 20.69 43.01 29.71
CA VAL A 196 21.87 43.28 28.85
C VAL A 196 22.77 44.33 29.50
N ARG A 197 22.19 45.42 30.03
CA ARG A 197 22.92 46.46 30.74
C ARG A 197 23.65 45.91 31.95
N ALA A 198 22.97 45.14 32.81
CA ALA A 198 23.59 44.56 34.01
C ALA A 198 24.75 43.59 33.66
N ILE A 199 24.62 42.82 32.58
CA ILE A 199 25.71 41.97 32.07
C ILE A 199 26.89 42.84 31.59
N TYR A 200 26.60 43.88 30.79
CA TYR A 200 27.60 44.77 30.23
C TYR A 200 28.35 45.56 31.30
N ASP A 201 27.62 46.14 32.27
CA ASP A 201 28.14 46.79 33.49
C ASP A 201 29.13 45.87 34.22
N TYR A 202 28.70 44.64 34.49
CA TYR A 202 29.52 43.67 35.20
C TYR A 202 30.81 43.38 34.44
N ILE A 203 30.73 43.07 33.14
CA ILE A 203 31.92 42.72 32.35
C ILE A 203 32.88 43.92 32.26
N CYS A 204 32.38 45.12 31.93
CA CYS A 204 33.22 46.31 31.78
C CYS A 204 33.91 46.74 33.08
N SER A 205 33.32 46.42 34.23
CA SER A 205 33.85 46.78 35.56
C SER A 205 34.74 45.70 36.18
N ASN A 206 34.63 44.43 35.73
CA ASN A 206 35.26 43.29 36.41
C ASN A 206 36.26 42.52 35.55
N VAL A 207 36.40 42.85 34.26
CA VAL A 207 37.37 42.22 33.36
C VAL A 207 38.33 43.27 32.83
N THR A 208 39.63 43.02 32.97
CA THR A 208 40.70 43.89 32.46
C THR A 208 41.34 43.30 31.21
N TYR A 209 41.68 44.15 30.23
CA TYR A 209 42.26 43.67 28.98
C TYR A 209 43.66 43.08 29.23
N ASP A 210 43.89 41.85 28.76
CA ASP A 210 45.16 41.14 28.92
C ASP A 210 46.20 41.60 27.89
N SER A 211 46.65 42.85 28.02
CA SER A 211 47.70 43.42 27.17
C SER A 211 49.02 42.66 27.27
N ALA A 212 49.31 42.08 28.45
CA ALA A 212 50.57 41.38 28.72
C ALA A 212 50.70 40.12 27.87
N ASN A 213 49.59 39.40 27.67
CA ASN A 213 49.59 38.17 26.86
C ASN A 213 48.93 38.34 25.49
N ALA A 214 48.46 39.53 25.11
CA ALA A 214 47.78 39.75 23.83
C ALA A 214 48.57 39.20 22.62
N GLY A 215 49.89 39.45 22.59
CA GLY A 215 50.80 38.89 21.58
C GLY A 215 51.42 37.53 21.93
N ASN A 216 51.14 36.98 23.12
CA ASN A 216 51.70 35.70 23.56
C ASN A 216 50.88 34.54 22.98
N GLU A 217 51.33 33.99 21.87
CA GLU A 217 50.66 32.88 21.19
C GLU A 217 50.59 31.57 21.99
N ASN A 218 51.38 31.42 23.06
CA ASN A 218 51.40 30.21 23.88
C ASN A 218 50.39 30.24 25.03
N TYR A 219 49.96 31.43 25.44
CA TYR A 219 48.92 31.58 26.46
C TYR A 219 47.54 31.72 25.79
N LYS A 220 46.88 30.58 25.57
CA LYS A 220 45.60 30.52 24.84
C LYS A 220 44.37 30.84 25.72
N LEU A 221 44.50 30.69 27.05
CA LEU A 221 43.39 30.91 27.98
C LEU A 221 42.82 32.34 27.92
N LYS A 222 43.62 33.35 27.55
CA LYS A 222 43.16 34.74 27.38
C LYS A 222 41.97 34.92 26.44
N HIS A 223 41.71 33.97 25.54
CA HIS A 223 40.60 34.02 24.58
C HIS A 223 39.28 33.45 25.14
N THR A 224 39.26 33.00 26.40
CA THR A 224 38.18 32.17 26.96
C THR A 224 37.31 32.94 27.96
N ALA A 225 36.07 32.49 28.14
CA ALA A 225 35.21 33.00 29.20
C ALA A 225 35.72 32.57 30.59
N TYR A 226 36.47 31.47 30.66
CA TYR A 226 37.14 31.01 31.88
C TYR A 226 38.12 32.06 32.39
N ALA A 227 39.06 32.55 31.56
CA ALA A 227 40.02 33.57 31.99
C ALA A 227 39.31 34.88 32.41
N ALA A 228 38.30 35.31 31.65
CA ALA A 228 37.51 36.49 32.00
C ALA A 228 36.83 36.36 33.38
N LEU A 229 36.38 35.16 33.77
CA LEU A 229 35.71 34.91 35.04
C LEU A 229 36.66 34.62 36.21
N ALA A 230 37.64 33.75 35.99
CA ALA A 230 38.57 33.25 37.00
C ALA A 230 39.75 34.19 37.22
N ASP A 231 40.40 34.60 36.14
CA ASP A 231 41.61 35.43 36.18
C ASP A 231 41.29 36.93 36.14
N LYS A 232 40.03 37.28 35.84
CA LYS A 232 39.55 38.65 35.64
C LYS A 232 40.28 39.39 34.51
N THR A 233 40.91 38.64 33.61
CA THR A 233 41.62 39.16 32.44
C THR A 233 41.27 38.38 31.18
N ALA A 234 41.19 39.06 30.04
CA ALA A 234 40.96 38.43 28.74
C ALA A 234 41.36 39.38 27.59
N VAL A 235 41.45 38.84 26.37
CA VAL A 235 41.40 39.66 25.14
C VAL A 235 39.97 39.68 24.58
N CYS A 236 39.73 40.45 23.51
CA CYS A 236 38.40 40.75 22.97
C CYS A 236 37.45 39.53 22.85
N GLN A 237 37.97 38.37 22.44
CA GLN A 237 37.15 37.16 22.39
C GLN A 237 36.64 36.71 23.77
N GLY A 238 37.47 36.71 24.81
CA GLY A 238 37.05 36.25 26.13
C GLY A 238 35.91 37.11 26.71
N TYR A 239 35.94 38.42 26.45
CA TYR A 239 34.83 39.34 26.70
C TYR A 239 33.58 38.91 25.93
N ALA A 240 33.72 38.74 24.62
CA ALA A 240 32.58 38.49 23.75
C ALA A 240 31.89 37.14 24.02
N VAL A 241 32.68 36.10 24.31
CA VAL A 241 32.15 34.76 24.62
C VAL A 241 31.54 34.71 26.02
N LEU A 242 32.09 35.47 26.99
CA LEU A 242 31.46 35.62 28.31
C LEU A 242 30.11 36.34 28.20
N PHE A 243 30.04 37.44 27.44
CA PHE A 243 28.79 38.16 27.19
C PHE A 243 27.75 37.24 26.54
N TYR A 244 28.12 36.53 25.46
CA TYR A 244 27.26 35.55 24.80
C TYR A 244 26.70 34.55 25.80
N ARG A 245 27.56 33.99 26.65
CA ARG A 245 27.16 32.98 27.63
C ARG A 245 26.14 33.52 28.63
N LEU A 246 26.37 34.71 29.17
CA LEU A 246 25.46 35.34 30.14
C LEU A 246 24.15 35.79 29.49
N ALA A 247 24.19 36.31 28.26
CA ALA A 247 23.00 36.76 27.54
C ALA A 247 22.05 35.58 27.24
N LEU A 248 22.57 34.50 26.64
CA LEU A 248 21.76 33.32 26.31
C LEU A 248 21.21 32.63 27.57
N GLU A 249 22.00 32.53 28.63
CA GLU A 249 21.54 31.98 29.93
C GLU A 249 20.44 32.86 30.56
N SER A 250 20.38 34.15 30.18
CA SER A 250 19.34 35.09 30.60
C SER A 250 18.12 35.13 29.66
N GLY A 251 18.09 34.25 28.64
CA GLY A 251 17.02 34.20 27.63
C GLY A 251 17.13 35.27 26.55
N ILE A 252 18.30 35.89 26.38
CA ILE A 252 18.53 36.97 25.43
C ILE A 252 19.44 36.44 24.32
N ASP A 253 18.91 36.41 23.10
CA ASP A 253 19.68 35.91 21.97
C ASP A 253 20.83 36.86 21.63
N ALA A 254 22.00 36.30 21.36
CA ALA A 254 23.21 37.04 21.06
C ALA A 254 24.09 36.22 20.12
N ARG A 255 24.99 36.90 19.41
CA ARG A 255 26.03 36.27 18.58
C ARG A 255 27.39 36.86 18.92
N VAL A 256 28.45 36.09 18.72
CA VAL A 256 29.83 36.59 18.72
C VAL A 256 30.23 36.86 17.28
N ILE A 257 30.61 38.09 17.01
CA ILE A 257 30.97 38.60 15.70
C ILE A 257 32.46 38.81 15.66
N SER A 258 33.06 38.49 14.52
CA SER A 258 34.45 38.80 14.25
C SER A 258 34.60 39.65 13.01
N GLY A 259 35.70 40.38 12.96
CA GLY A 259 36.06 41.22 11.83
C GLY A 259 37.26 42.07 12.23
N TYR A 260 37.15 43.37 11.98
CA TYR A 260 38.22 44.33 12.24
C TYR A 260 37.73 45.47 13.11
N GLY A 261 38.50 45.79 14.15
CA GLY A 261 38.34 46.97 15.00
C GLY A 261 39.60 47.83 14.89
N GLY A 262 39.46 49.10 14.50
CA GLY A 262 40.61 50.01 14.36
C GLY A 262 41.68 49.53 13.37
N GLY A 263 41.30 48.68 12.41
CA GLY A 263 42.20 48.06 11.41
C GLY A 263 42.86 46.75 11.83
N THR A 264 42.58 46.23 13.04
CA THR A 264 43.14 44.96 13.54
C THR A 264 42.05 43.91 13.78
N ALA A 265 42.40 42.62 13.75
CA ALA A 265 41.45 41.55 14.01
C ALA A 265 40.79 41.73 15.38
N HIS A 266 39.46 41.70 15.41
CA HIS A 266 38.68 42.02 16.61
C HIS A 266 37.40 41.20 16.70
N GLY A 267 36.91 41.02 17.93
CA GLY A 267 35.70 40.26 18.24
C GLY A 267 34.81 41.01 19.22
N TRP A 268 33.51 41.06 18.92
CA TRP A 268 32.48 41.75 19.72
C TRP A 268 31.16 40.98 19.65
N ASN A 269 30.07 41.53 20.18
CA ASN A 269 28.76 40.88 20.12
C ASN A 269 27.72 41.68 19.36
N ILE A 270 26.72 40.95 18.84
CA ILE A 270 25.39 41.52 18.65
C ILE A 270 24.42 40.88 19.63
N VAL A 271 23.43 41.63 20.09
CA VAL A 271 22.40 41.17 21.02
C VAL A 271 21.01 41.57 20.53
N LYS A 272 20.04 40.69 20.74
CA LYS A 272 18.65 40.91 20.34
C LYS A 272 17.92 41.69 21.43
N LEU A 273 17.34 42.82 21.05
CA LEU A 273 16.34 43.54 21.83
C LEU A 273 15.10 43.71 20.95
N GLY A 274 13.97 43.15 21.38
CA GLY A 274 12.77 43.11 20.57
C GLY A 274 12.94 42.28 19.30
N SER A 275 12.65 42.88 18.14
CA SER A 275 12.81 42.24 16.82
C SER A 275 14.14 42.51 16.14
N GLN A 276 15.02 43.32 16.74
CA GLN A 276 16.27 43.78 16.11
C GLN A 276 17.51 43.42 16.93
N TYR A 277 18.65 43.39 16.24
CA TYR A 277 19.96 43.18 16.83
C TYR A 277 20.75 44.50 16.92
N TYR A 278 21.49 44.66 18.02
CA TYR A 278 22.34 45.81 18.30
C TYR A 278 23.77 45.36 18.54
N ASN A 279 24.75 46.14 18.09
CA ASN A 279 26.16 45.91 18.37
C ASN A 279 26.51 46.30 19.81
N LEU A 280 27.41 45.53 20.42
CA LEU A 280 28.05 45.91 21.68
C LEU A 280 29.50 45.42 21.74
N ASP A 281 30.39 46.23 22.30
CA ASP A 281 31.80 45.89 22.51
C ASP A 281 32.28 46.23 23.92
N ALA A 282 32.12 45.26 24.81
CA ALA A 282 32.56 45.35 26.19
C ALA A 282 34.08 45.49 26.34
N THR A 283 34.87 45.16 25.29
CA THR A 283 36.33 45.27 25.33
C THR A 283 36.76 46.72 25.24
N TRP A 284 36.20 47.49 24.30
CA TRP A 284 36.56 48.90 24.08
C TRP A 284 35.91 49.85 25.10
N ASP A 285 34.84 49.40 25.77
CA ASP A 285 34.20 50.09 26.89
C ASP A 285 34.68 49.64 28.28
N ALA A 286 35.54 48.62 28.39
CA ALA A 286 36.06 48.17 29.68
C ALA A 286 36.81 49.31 30.40
N GLY A 287 36.39 49.61 31.63
CA GLY A 287 36.92 50.72 32.42
C GLY A 287 36.58 52.13 31.91
N ARG A 288 35.65 52.28 30.96
CA ARG A 288 35.23 53.57 30.39
C ARG A 288 33.91 54.06 30.99
N ASP A 289 33.82 55.38 31.19
CA ASP A 289 32.58 56.12 31.49
C ASP A 289 32.57 57.46 30.70
N PRO A 290 31.56 57.74 29.84
CA PRO A 290 30.44 56.90 29.46
C PRO A 290 30.83 55.84 28.41
N TRP A 291 30.00 54.80 28.27
CA TRP A 291 30.15 53.81 27.21
C TRP A 291 29.91 54.41 25.82
N LEU A 292 30.75 54.05 24.87
CA LEU A 292 30.65 54.50 23.48
C LEU A 292 30.17 53.40 22.54
N TYR A 293 30.27 52.14 22.94
CA TYR A 293 30.01 50.99 22.08
C TYR A 293 28.85 50.12 22.58
N PHE A 294 28.05 50.59 23.53
CA PHE A 294 26.88 49.88 24.04
C PHE A 294 25.63 50.09 23.16
N LEU A 295 24.99 48.99 22.75
CA LEU A 295 23.73 48.93 22.00
C LEU A 295 23.64 49.85 20.77
N LYS A 296 24.64 49.75 19.90
CA LYS A 296 24.76 50.54 18.67
C LYS A 296 24.02 49.93 17.50
N ALA A 297 23.57 50.80 16.59
CA ALA A 297 22.97 50.44 15.31
C ALA A 297 23.94 49.61 14.44
N ASP A 298 23.50 49.24 13.24
CA ASP A 298 24.37 48.53 12.30
C ASP A 298 25.60 49.35 11.87
N ASN A 299 25.49 50.69 11.85
CA ASN A 299 26.64 51.57 11.64
C ASN A 299 27.52 51.63 12.91
N PHE A 300 28.40 50.65 13.06
CA PHE A 300 29.23 50.50 14.25
C PHE A 300 30.62 51.13 14.06
N SER A 301 30.77 52.38 14.51
CA SER A 301 31.98 53.18 14.29
C SER A 301 33.27 52.45 14.67
N GLY A 302 34.26 52.46 13.78
CA GLY A 302 35.56 51.81 13.98
C GLY A 302 35.56 50.28 13.81
N HIS A 303 34.40 49.68 13.50
CA HIS A 303 34.22 48.24 13.34
C HIS A 303 33.77 47.87 11.92
N THR A 304 34.36 46.80 11.38
CA THR A 304 33.96 46.21 10.11
C THR A 304 33.77 44.71 10.31
N ARG A 305 32.57 44.19 10.05
CA ARG A 305 32.26 42.75 10.12
C ARG A 305 33.13 41.94 9.14
N GLY A 306 33.48 40.71 9.48
CA GLY A 306 34.01 39.75 8.53
C GLY A 306 33.01 39.44 7.41
N GLU A 307 33.48 39.01 6.24
CA GLU A 307 32.65 38.79 5.03
C GLU A 307 31.46 37.86 5.29
N ASN A 308 31.64 36.84 6.12
CA ASN A 308 30.61 35.87 6.47
C ASN A 308 29.46 36.44 7.31
N TYR A 309 29.61 37.65 7.87
CA TYR A 309 28.56 38.37 8.60
C TYR A 309 28.03 39.59 7.82
N GLN A 310 28.36 39.70 6.54
CA GLN A 310 27.84 40.75 5.63
C GLN A 310 26.81 40.19 4.63
N THR A 311 26.49 38.90 4.71
CA THR A 311 25.62 38.23 3.73
C THR A 311 24.15 38.56 3.96
N ALA A 312 23.34 38.52 2.89
CA ALA A 312 21.89 38.69 3.00
C ALA A 312 21.24 37.62 3.91
N GLU A 313 21.78 36.40 3.94
CA GLU A 313 21.34 35.34 4.85
C GLU A 313 21.61 35.68 6.31
N PHE A 314 22.77 36.27 6.61
CA PHE A 314 23.09 36.76 7.94
C PHE A 314 22.11 37.86 8.37
N TYR A 315 21.90 38.89 7.55
CA TYR A 315 20.95 39.97 7.87
C TYR A 315 19.49 39.51 7.92
N GLY A 316 19.12 38.48 7.16
CA GLY A 316 17.81 37.86 7.24
C GLY A 316 17.58 37.11 8.57
N SER A 317 18.63 36.48 9.09
CA SER A 317 18.58 35.75 10.37
C SER A 317 18.78 36.67 11.58
N TYR A 318 19.54 37.75 11.41
CA TYR A 318 19.95 38.69 12.44
C TYR A 318 19.68 40.13 11.97
N PRO A 319 18.41 40.55 11.90
CA PRO A 319 18.03 41.88 11.41
C PRO A 319 18.60 42.96 12.33
N MET A 320 19.57 43.72 11.84
CA MET A 320 20.24 44.77 12.59
C MET A 320 19.38 46.04 12.70
N ALA A 321 19.50 46.73 13.82
CA ALA A 321 18.81 47.99 14.06
C ALA A 321 19.36 49.13 13.20
N ALA A 322 18.46 49.99 12.71
CA ALA A 322 18.81 51.14 11.86
C ALA A 322 19.31 52.36 12.66
N SER A 323 19.00 52.42 13.96
CA SER A 323 19.41 53.47 14.88
C SER A 323 19.85 52.89 16.22
N ASP A 324 20.67 53.64 16.96
CA ASP A 324 21.14 53.24 18.29
C ASP A 324 19.96 53.00 19.22
N PHE A 325 20.13 52.08 20.17
CA PHE A 325 19.14 51.87 21.21
C PHE A 325 19.13 53.09 22.15
N PRO A 326 17.97 53.67 22.49
CA PRO A 326 17.91 54.83 23.37
C PRO A 326 18.38 54.47 24.79
N GLU A 327 19.04 55.40 25.49
CA GLU A 327 19.64 55.17 26.82
C GLU A 327 18.65 54.64 27.87
N LYS A 328 17.33 54.79 27.67
CA LYS A 328 16.28 54.18 28.49
C LYS A 328 15.13 53.72 27.61
N CYS A 329 14.60 52.52 27.84
CA CYS A 329 13.30 52.13 27.30
C CYS A 329 12.20 52.71 28.22
N THR A 330 11.39 53.66 27.74
CA THR A 330 10.25 54.23 28.51
C THR A 330 9.03 53.31 28.56
N HIS A 331 9.13 52.11 27.97
CA HIS A 331 8.03 51.13 27.86
C HIS A 331 6.73 51.75 27.33
N GLU A 332 6.84 52.57 26.29
CA GLU A 332 5.67 53.15 25.66
C GLU A 332 4.99 52.11 24.75
N ALA A 333 3.67 51.97 24.91
CA ALA A 333 2.87 51.05 24.12
C ALA A 333 2.91 51.41 22.63
N GLY A 334 3.43 50.49 21.82
CA GLY A 334 3.33 50.53 20.37
C GLY A 334 1.98 50.01 19.89
N SER A 335 1.89 49.77 18.58
CA SER A 335 0.70 49.21 17.96
C SER A 335 0.47 47.76 18.40
N THR A 336 -0.78 47.44 18.76
CA THR A 336 -1.21 46.06 18.98
C THR A 336 -1.22 45.28 17.65
N VAL A 337 -0.59 44.11 17.65
CA VAL A 337 -0.57 43.17 16.52
C VAL A 337 -1.35 41.90 16.84
N GLN A 338 -1.88 41.23 15.83
CA GLN A 338 -2.51 39.91 15.99
C GLN A 338 -1.48 38.81 15.79
N GLU A 339 -1.33 37.97 16.80
CA GLU A 339 -0.47 36.79 16.78
C GLU A 339 -1.28 35.52 16.99
N ASN A 340 -0.65 34.37 16.73
CA ASN A 340 -1.22 33.04 17.00
C ASN A 340 -2.63 32.84 16.43
N VAL A 341 -2.87 33.42 15.24
CA VAL A 341 -4.16 33.34 14.55
C VAL A 341 -4.45 31.89 14.15
N LYS A 342 -5.42 31.31 14.83
CA LYS A 342 -6.06 30.04 14.51
C LYS A 342 -7.38 30.35 13.85
N ALA A 343 -7.49 30.02 12.56
CA ALA A 343 -8.75 30.15 11.85
C ALA A 343 -9.86 29.33 12.54
N ALA A 344 -11.08 29.84 12.50
CA ALA A 344 -12.25 29.07 12.91
C ALA A 344 -12.49 27.92 11.93
N SER A 345 -13.11 26.85 12.42
CA SER A 345 -13.55 25.74 11.57
C SER A 345 -15.08 25.62 11.59
N CYS A 346 -15.58 24.62 10.87
CA CYS A 346 -17.01 24.28 10.84
C CYS A 346 -17.55 23.88 12.24
N THR A 347 -16.69 23.45 13.16
CA THR A 347 -17.08 22.91 14.48
C THR A 347 -16.36 23.53 15.67
N LEU A 348 -15.17 24.13 15.47
CA LEU A 348 -14.37 24.71 16.54
C LEU A 348 -14.22 26.22 16.31
N PRO A 349 -14.42 27.05 17.34
CA PRO A 349 -14.09 28.46 17.24
C PRO A 349 -12.59 28.62 16.98
N GLY A 350 -12.26 29.62 16.17
CA GLY A 350 -10.90 30.08 16.00
C GLY A 350 -10.48 30.97 17.16
N SER A 351 -9.23 31.41 17.13
CA SER A 351 -8.72 32.36 18.12
C SER A 351 -7.57 33.16 17.53
N TYR A 352 -7.35 34.36 18.05
CA TYR A 352 -6.08 35.07 17.86
C TYR A 352 -5.71 35.76 19.17
N GLU A 353 -4.46 36.17 19.29
CA GLU A 353 -3.96 36.90 20.45
C GLU A 353 -3.61 38.31 20.02
N ASN A 354 -4.19 39.31 20.69
CA ASN A 354 -3.76 40.70 20.53
C ASN A 354 -2.57 40.93 21.46
N VAL A 355 -1.44 41.28 20.87
CA VAL A 355 -0.19 41.52 21.58
C VAL A 355 0.27 42.94 21.35
N THR A 356 0.46 43.68 22.43
CA THR A 356 1.01 45.04 22.37
C THR A 356 2.46 44.97 22.77
N TYR A 357 3.34 45.45 21.90
CA TYR A 357 4.77 45.54 22.17
C TYR A 357 5.14 46.97 22.51
N CYS A 358 6.17 47.15 23.32
CA CYS A 358 6.79 48.44 23.51
C CYS A 358 7.36 48.95 22.17
N GLN A 359 7.07 50.19 21.79
CA GLN A 359 7.56 50.74 20.52
C GLN A 359 9.09 50.95 20.47
N ILE A 360 9.75 50.88 21.62
CA ILE A 360 11.20 51.12 21.77
C ILE A 360 11.98 49.82 21.95
N CYS A 361 11.64 49.00 22.95
CA CYS A 361 12.33 47.73 23.22
C CYS A 361 11.65 46.51 22.58
N ALA A 362 10.46 46.67 21.98
CA ALA A 362 9.66 45.58 21.44
C ALA A 362 9.42 44.42 22.43
N GLU A 363 9.42 44.73 23.73
CA GLU A 363 8.98 43.81 24.77
C GLU A 363 7.47 43.75 24.84
N GLU A 364 6.96 42.55 25.10
CA GLU A 364 5.53 42.31 25.25
C GLU A 364 5.01 43.05 26.50
N MET A 365 4.09 43.97 26.28
CA MET A 365 3.44 44.75 27.34
C MET A 365 2.10 44.14 27.75
N SER A 366 1.37 43.57 26.79
CA SER A 366 0.07 42.95 27.06
C SER A 366 -0.28 41.90 26.02
N ARG A 367 -0.89 40.80 26.46
CA ARG A 367 -1.47 39.77 25.61
C ARG A 367 -2.88 39.41 26.09
N TYR A 368 -3.83 39.34 25.17
CA TYR A 368 -5.15 38.78 25.45
C TYR A 368 -5.70 38.03 24.24
N THR A 369 -6.45 36.96 24.51
CA THR A 369 -7.02 36.09 23.48
C THR A 369 -8.41 36.57 23.06
N CYS A 370 -8.62 36.67 21.75
CA CYS A 370 -9.92 36.89 21.12
C CYS A 370 -10.38 35.60 20.45
N LEU A 371 -11.67 35.28 20.58
CA LEU A 371 -12.27 34.10 19.94
C LEU A 371 -12.95 34.50 18.62
N ILE A 372 -12.77 33.67 17.60
CA ILE A 372 -13.49 33.75 16.33
C ILE A 372 -14.62 32.70 16.38
N PRO A 373 -15.90 33.07 16.23
CA PRO A 373 -16.99 32.10 16.23
C PRO A 373 -16.81 31.00 15.18
N ALA A 374 -17.27 29.78 15.47
CA ALA A 374 -17.25 28.68 14.49
C ALA A 374 -18.14 29.00 13.28
N GLU A 375 -17.70 28.64 12.08
CA GLU A 375 -18.35 29.02 10.82
C GLU A 375 -19.61 28.21 10.51
N GLY A 376 -19.85 27.12 11.25
CA GLY A 376 -20.94 26.18 11.00
C GLY A 376 -20.72 25.32 9.76
N HIS A 377 -21.65 24.39 9.49
CA HIS A 377 -21.53 23.47 8.36
C HIS A 377 -22.16 24.04 7.08
N THR A 378 -21.33 24.27 6.06
CA THR A 378 -21.78 24.49 4.68
C THR A 378 -22.03 23.13 4.01
N LEU A 379 -23.28 22.83 3.65
CA LEU A 379 -23.69 21.50 3.20
C LEU A 379 -23.57 21.32 1.67
N GLN A 380 -23.00 20.19 1.25
CA GLN A 380 -23.03 19.69 -0.11
C GLN A 380 -23.72 18.32 -0.16
N THR A 381 -24.60 18.15 -1.14
CA THR A 381 -25.26 16.87 -1.41
C THR A 381 -24.27 15.85 -1.95
N ILE A 382 -24.27 14.66 -1.34
CA ILE A 382 -23.66 13.45 -1.89
C ILE A 382 -24.77 12.74 -2.67
N PRO A 383 -24.72 12.69 -4.01
CA PRO A 383 -25.75 12.04 -4.79
C PRO A 383 -25.83 10.54 -4.45
N GLY A 384 -27.05 10.07 -4.21
CA GLY A 384 -27.38 8.68 -4.05
C GLY A 384 -27.26 7.91 -5.36
N ARG A 385 -27.49 6.60 -5.27
CA ARG A 385 -27.51 5.70 -6.42
C ARG A 385 -28.78 4.87 -6.36
N ALA A 386 -29.56 4.85 -7.42
CA ALA A 386 -30.73 3.98 -7.48
C ALA A 386 -30.35 2.50 -7.35
N ALA A 387 -31.17 1.72 -6.64
CA ALA A 387 -31.02 0.26 -6.57
C ALA A 387 -31.41 -0.41 -7.90
N ASP A 388 -30.69 -1.47 -8.27
CA ASP A 388 -30.97 -2.29 -9.46
C ASP A 388 -31.38 -3.73 -9.07
N CYS A 389 -31.39 -4.66 -10.04
CA CYS A 389 -31.82 -6.05 -9.81
C CYS A 389 -30.87 -6.86 -8.92
N LEU A 390 -29.59 -6.48 -8.84
CA LEU A 390 -28.52 -7.21 -8.15
C LEU A 390 -27.90 -6.37 -7.03
N ASN A 391 -27.75 -5.07 -7.25
CA ASN A 391 -27.03 -4.17 -6.38
C ASN A 391 -28.01 -3.30 -5.57
N THR A 392 -27.70 -3.15 -4.29
CA THR A 392 -28.37 -2.16 -3.44
C THR A 392 -28.07 -0.75 -3.93
N GLY A 393 -29.06 0.13 -3.73
CA GLY A 393 -28.95 1.57 -3.93
C GLY A 393 -28.54 2.29 -2.65
N LEU A 394 -28.37 3.61 -2.76
CA LEU A 394 -28.09 4.55 -1.68
C LEU A 394 -29.01 5.75 -1.84
N THR A 395 -29.55 6.26 -0.74
CA THR A 395 -30.21 7.58 -0.72
C THR A 395 -29.18 8.70 -0.92
N ASP A 396 -29.65 9.90 -1.22
CA ASP A 396 -28.79 11.08 -1.10
C ASP A 396 -28.30 11.22 0.35
N GLY A 397 -27.09 11.73 0.50
CA GLY A 397 -26.50 12.12 1.77
C GLY A 397 -26.08 13.58 1.72
N GLN A 398 -25.61 14.12 2.84
CA GLN A 398 -25.07 15.48 2.88
C GLN A 398 -23.78 15.47 3.69
N LYS A 399 -22.76 16.17 3.19
CA LYS A 399 -21.50 16.40 3.91
C LYS A 399 -21.18 17.88 3.96
N CYS A 400 -20.39 18.27 4.94
CA CYS A 400 -19.82 19.60 4.98
C CYS A 400 -18.76 19.75 3.87
N THR A 401 -18.83 20.82 3.08
CA THR A 401 -17.81 21.14 2.05
C THR A 401 -16.46 21.49 2.66
N VAL A 402 -16.46 22.04 3.87
CA VAL A 402 -15.27 22.55 4.55
C VAL A 402 -14.52 21.42 5.28
N CYS A 403 -15.21 20.66 6.13
CA CYS A 403 -14.57 19.64 6.98
C CYS A 403 -14.89 18.18 6.60
N GLY A 404 -15.74 17.96 5.59
CA GLY A 404 -16.05 16.62 5.08
C GLY A 404 -16.97 15.78 5.96
N THR A 405 -17.30 16.24 7.19
CA THR A 405 -18.23 15.56 8.10
C THR A 405 -19.56 15.28 7.40
N VAL A 406 -20.01 14.02 7.45
CA VAL A 406 -21.31 13.60 6.94
C VAL A 406 -22.37 14.06 7.94
N VAL A 407 -23.23 14.98 7.52
CA VAL A 407 -24.32 15.54 8.33
C VAL A 407 -25.59 14.71 8.16
N THR A 408 -25.79 14.14 6.97
CA THR A 408 -26.88 13.21 6.66
C THR A 408 -26.29 11.98 6.01
N GLU A 409 -26.31 10.84 6.71
CA GLU A 409 -25.78 9.57 6.21
C GLU A 409 -26.63 9.01 5.06
N GLN A 410 -25.96 8.42 4.05
CA GLN A 410 -26.63 7.67 3.00
C GLN A 410 -27.16 6.35 3.58
N LYS A 411 -28.44 6.06 3.37
CA LYS A 411 -29.06 4.80 3.78
C LYS A 411 -29.09 3.82 2.62
N THR A 412 -28.86 2.54 2.92
CA THR A 412 -28.93 1.47 1.92
C THR A 412 -30.37 1.24 1.48
N VAL A 413 -30.60 1.23 0.18
CA VAL A 413 -31.87 0.84 -0.45
C VAL A 413 -31.71 -0.57 -0.98
N ALA A 414 -32.57 -1.50 -0.54
CA ALA A 414 -32.49 -2.91 -0.94
C ALA A 414 -32.55 -3.07 -2.48
N ALA A 415 -31.83 -4.08 -2.99
CA ALA A 415 -31.91 -4.44 -4.40
C ALA A 415 -33.35 -4.84 -4.77
N LYS A 416 -33.80 -4.46 -5.97
CA LYS A 416 -35.19 -4.67 -6.41
C LYS A 416 -35.52 -6.14 -6.69
N GLY A 417 -34.52 -7.00 -6.77
CA GLY A 417 -34.66 -8.40 -7.13
C GLY A 417 -35.06 -8.58 -8.60
N HIS A 418 -35.19 -9.85 -9.01
CA HIS A 418 -35.53 -10.19 -10.38
C HIS A 418 -37.04 -10.43 -10.55
N SER A 419 -37.65 -9.70 -11.49
CA SER A 419 -39.00 -9.98 -11.98
C SER A 419 -38.93 -10.89 -13.21
N TRP A 420 -38.99 -12.20 -12.98
CA TRP A 420 -38.93 -13.21 -14.04
C TRP A 420 -40.21 -13.19 -14.89
N GLY A 421 -40.06 -13.02 -16.21
CA GLY A 421 -41.16 -13.12 -17.17
C GLY A 421 -41.65 -14.55 -17.41
N THR A 422 -42.42 -14.75 -18.47
CA THR A 422 -43.02 -16.05 -18.80
C THR A 422 -41.96 -17.14 -19.04
N TRP A 423 -42.10 -18.25 -18.32
CA TRP A 423 -41.24 -19.42 -18.48
C TRP A 423 -41.50 -20.14 -19.81
N LYS A 424 -40.42 -20.37 -20.58
CA LYS A 424 -40.45 -21.10 -21.85
C LYS A 424 -39.72 -22.43 -21.71
N THR A 425 -40.33 -23.51 -22.19
CA THR A 425 -39.71 -24.85 -22.20
C THR A 425 -38.57 -24.90 -23.21
N THR A 426 -37.37 -25.24 -22.75
CA THR A 426 -36.18 -25.39 -23.59
C THR A 426 -35.79 -26.85 -23.81
N ALA A 427 -36.18 -27.74 -22.89
CA ALA A 427 -36.05 -29.18 -23.08
C ALA A 427 -37.21 -29.93 -22.42
N ASN A 428 -37.84 -30.84 -23.17
CA ASN A 428 -38.90 -31.70 -22.65
C ASN A 428 -38.35 -32.72 -21.64
N ALA A 429 -39.18 -33.16 -20.69
CA ALA A 429 -38.82 -34.22 -19.76
C ALA A 429 -38.45 -35.53 -20.49
N THR A 430 -37.47 -36.24 -19.94
CA THR A 430 -37.02 -37.56 -20.37
C THR A 430 -37.05 -38.54 -19.21
N VAL A 431 -36.80 -39.83 -19.45
CA VAL A 431 -36.63 -40.80 -18.35
C VAL A 431 -35.40 -40.53 -17.47
N PHE A 432 -34.49 -39.66 -17.91
CA PHE A 432 -33.23 -39.35 -17.21
C PHE A 432 -33.21 -37.95 -16.58
N ALA A 433 -34.06 -37.02 -17.02
CA ALA A 433 -34.10 -35.64 -16.53
C ALA A 433 -35.51 -35.03 -16.56
N PRO A 434 -35.85 -34.12 -15.63
CA PRO A 434 -37.08 -33.33 -15.67
C PRO A 434 -37.10 -32.35 -16.86
N GLU A 435 -38.23 -31.67 -17.07
CA GLU A 435 -38.35 -30.61 -18.08
C GLU A 435 -37.49 -29.41 -17.67
N LYS A 436 -36.79 -28.77 -18.63
CA LYS A 436 -36.07 -27.52 -18.40
C LYS A 436 -36.85 -26.35 -18.96
N GLN A 437 -36.97 -25.29 -18.15
CA GLN A 437 -37.57 -24.03 -18.55
C GLN A 437 -36.60 -22.87 -18.31
N THR A 438 -36.73 -21.83 -19.13
CA THR A 438 -36.01 -20.56 -18.94
C THR A 438 -36.98 -19.38 -18.84
N ALA A 439 -36.64 -18.40 -18.01
CA ALA A 439 -37.32 -17.11 -17.95
C ALA A 439 -36.29 -15.98 -17.98
N VAL A 440 -36.69 -14.87 -18.59
CA VAL A 440 -35.87 -13.66 -18.71
C VAL A 440 -36.44 -12.60 -17.77
N CYS A 441 -35.57 -11.95 -16.99
CA CYS A 441 -35.96 -10.83 -16.15
C CYS A 441 -36.36 -9.64 -17.02
N SER A 442 -37.56 -9.10 -16.81
CA SER A 442 -38.08 -7.97 -17.60
C SER A 442 -37.34 -6.65 -17.34
N VAL A 443 -36.55 -6.58 -16.27
CA VAL A 443 -35.84 -5.36 -15.85
C VAL A 443 -34.38 -5.36 -16.29
N CYS A 444 -33.64 -6.47 -16.11
CA CYS A 444 -32.20 -6.53 -16.41
C CYS A 444 -31.79 -7.50 -17.51
N GLY A 445 -32.73 -8.28 -18.08
CA GLY A 445 -32.43 -9.26 -19.13
C GLY A 445 -31.69 -10.52 -18.67
N ALA A 446 -31.40 -10.67 -17.37
CA ALA A 446 -30.83 -11.90 -16.83
C ALA A 446 -31.70 -13.11 -17.17
N VAL A 447 -31.08 -14.28 -17.36
CA VAL A 447 -31.78 -15.54 -17.71
C VAL A 447 -31.66 -16.52 -16.56
N LYS A 448 -32.79 -17.03 -16.08
CA LYS A 448 -32.84 -18.11 -15.08
C LYS A 448 -33.28 -19.41 -15.74
N VAL A 449 -32.58 -20.49 -15.42
CA VAL A 449 -32.93 -21.86 -15.81
C VAL A 449 -33.50 -22.57 -14.59
N GLN A 450 -34.58 -23.33 -14.75
CA GLN A 450 -35.12 -24.19 -13.70
C GLN A 450 -35.57 -25.54 -14.23
N ASP A 451 -35.57 -26.54 -13.35
CA ASP A 451 -36.23 -27.80 -13.57
C ASP A 451 -37.72 -27.68 -13.21
N LYS A 452 -38.60 -28.12 -14.12
CA LYS A 452 -40.04 -28.18 -13.89
C LYS A 452 -40.50 -29.63 -13.81
N GLY A 453 -41.11 -29.97 -12.68
CA GLY A 453 -41.65 -31.29 -12.42
C GLY A 453 -40.56 -32.36 -12.27
N THR A 454 -40.92 -33.62 -12.54
CA THR A 454 -40.03 -34.77 -12.34
C THR A 454 -39.70 -35.45 -13.67
N LYS A 455 -38.59 -36.21 -13.69
CA LYS A 455 -38.26 -37.10 -14.81
C LYS A 455 -39.40 -38.09 -15.11
N LEU A 456 -39.53 -38.50 -16.38
CA LEU A 456 -40.54 -39.46 -16.81
C LEU A 456 -40.28 -40.86 -16.22
N THR A 457 -41.36 -41.60 -15.95
CA THR A 457 -41.24 -43.02 -15.57
C THR A 457 -40.87 -43.87 -16.78
N ALA A 458 -39.81 -44.68 -16.68
CA ALA A 458 -39.43 -45.61 -17.72
C ALA A 458 -40.57 -46.60 -18.08
N LYS A 459 -40.77 -46.87 -19.36
CA LYS A 459 -41.78 -47.82 -19.88
C LYS A 459 -41.18 -48.61 -21.05
N ILE A 460 -41.51 -49.90 -21.15
CA ILE A 460 -41.14 -50.76 -22.29
C ILE A 460 -42.38 -51.54 -22.75
N ARG A 461 -42.61 -51.61 -24.05
CA ARG A 461 -43.67 -52.40 -24.68
C ARG A 461 -43.14 -53.12 -25.91
N VAL A 462 -43.58 -54.36 -26.14
CA VAL A 462 -43.27 -55.15 -27.35
C VAL A 462 -44.54 -55.32 -28.19
N SER A 463 -44.45 -55.11 -29.51
CA SER A 463 -45.60 -55.26 -30.42
C SER A 463 -46.11 -56.70 -30.53
N ALA A 464 -45.22 -57.68 -30.32
CA ALA A 464 -45.55 -59.10 -30.31
C ALA A 464 -44.69 -59.83 -29.26
N SER A 465 -45.31 -60.24 -28.15
CA SER A 465 -44.65 -60.96 -27.06
C SER A 465 -44.39 -62.44 -27.38
N THR A 466 -44.99 -62.97 -28.45
CA THR A 466 -44.81 -64.35 -28.91
C THR A 466 -44.73 -64.41 -30.43
N LEU A 467 -43.73 -65.11 -30.96
CA LEU A 467 -43.47 -65.30 -32.39
C LEU A 467 -43.36 -66.79 -32.71
N LEU A 468 -44.06 -67.23 -33.76
CA LEU A 468 -43.97 -68.59 -34.30
C LEU A 468 -43.26 -68.54 -35.65
N LEU A 469 -42.12 -69.20 -35.80
CA LEU A 469 -41.31 -69.12 -37.02
C LEU A 469 -41.07 -70.51 -37.62
N GLN A 470 -40.95 -70.56 -38.94
CA GLN A 470 -40.40 -71.69 -39.67
C GLN A 470 -38.87 -71.67 -39.61
N LYS A 471 -38.21 -72.83 -39.72
CA LYS A 471 -36.75 -72.92 -39.88
C LYS A 471 -36.23 -71.92 -40.94
N LYS A 472 -35.13 -71.23 -40.65
CA LYS A 472 -34.49 -70.22 -41.50
C LYS A 472 -35.36 -68.98 -41.84
N GLN A 473 -36.56 -68.84 -41.28
CA GLN A 473 -37.42 -67.68 -41.50
C GLN A 473 -36.86 -66.42 -40.82
N LYS A 474 -36.96 -65.28 -41.49
CA LYS A 474 -36.67 -63.94 -40.93
C LYS A 474 -37.96 -63.15 -40.75
N THR A 475 -38.04 -62.32 -39.70
CA THR A 475 -39.16 -61.41 -39.47
C THR A 475 -38.71 -60.09 -38.85
N THR A 476 -39.38 -59.01 -39.24
CA THR A 476 -39.27 -57.65 -38.68
C THR A 476 -40.55 -57.23 -37.93
N ALA A 477 -41.46 -58.17 -37.69
CA ALA A 477 -42.79 -57.89 -37.13
C ALA A 477 -42.77 -57.43 -35.66
N CYS A 478 -41.65 -57.63 -34.96
CA CYS A 478 -41.50 -57.22 -33.57
C CYS A 478 -40.84 -55.84 -33.48
N ARG A 479 -41.48 -54.93 -32.76
CA ARG A 479 -40.96 -53.60 -32.42
C ARG A 479 -41.11 -53.35 -30.93
N VAL A 480 -40.08 -52.77 -30.33
CA VAL A 480 -40.07 -52.31 -28.95
C VAL A 480 -40.35 -50.81 -28.94
N THR A 481 -41.24 -50.36 -28.06
CA THR A 481 -41.49 -48.92 -27.83
C THR A 481 -41.25 -48.59 -26.36
N PHE A 482 -40.78 -47.36 -26.10
CA PHE A 482 -40.35 -46.90 -24.80
C PHE A 482 -40.65 -45.41 -24.59
N ALA A 483 -40.50 -44.93 -23.35
CA ALA A 483 -40.73 -43.54 -22.99
C ALA A 483 -39.67 -42.59 -23.58
N ASN A 484 -40.02 -41.30 -23.73
CA ASN A 484 -39.16 -40.29 -24.35
C ASN A 484 -37.77 -40.20 -23.67
N GLY A 485 -36.72 -40.16 -24.49
CA GLY A 485 -35.32 -40.12 -24.06
C GLY A 485 -34.72 -41.48 -23.66
N ASP A 486 -35.49 -42.57 -23.61
CA ASP A 486 -34.94 -43.91 -23.45
C ASP A 486 -34.49 -44.50 -24.80
N SER A 487 -33.79 -45.63 -24.77
CA SER A 487 -33.40 -46.38 -25.97
C SER A 487 -33.07 -47.83 -25.62
N VAL A 488 -33.12 -48.73 -26.61
CA VAL A 488 -32.67 -50.11 -26.38
C VAL A 488 -31.16 -50.13 -26.19
N LYS A 489 -30.74 -50.63 -25.03
CA LYS A 489 -29.33 -50.87 -24.68
C LYS A 489 -28.84 -52.19 -25.29
N SER A 490 -29.62 -53.26 -25.23
CA SER A 490 -29.19 -54.57 -25.72
C SER A 490 -30.32 -55.53 -26.09
N TRP A 491 -29.98 -56.49 -26.94
CA TRP A 491 -30.82 -57.61 -27.35
C TRP A 491 -30.08 -58.92 -27.08
N LYS A 492 -30.69 -59.85 -26.35
CA LYS A 492 -30.08 -61.14 -25.97
C LYS A 492 -30.99 -62.29 -26.37
N SER A 493 -30.47 -63.24 -27.15
CA SER A 493 -31.18 -64.52 -27.41
C SER A 493 -30.73 -65.58 -26.41
N GLY A 494 -31.69 -66.30 -25.81
CA GLY A 494 -31.43 -67.41 -24.90
C GLY A 494 -30.83 -68.64 -25.58
N ASP A 495 -31.14 -68.88 -26.85
CA ASP A 495 -30.53 -69.94 -27.66
C ASP A 495 -30.41 -69.46 -29.12
N ARG A 496 -29.17 -69.11 -29.50
CA ARG A 496 -28.82 -68.61 -30.85
C ARG A 496 -28.92 -69.68 -31.94
N LYS A 497 -28.97 -70.98 -31.58
CA LYS A 497 -29.21 -72.07 -32.53
C LYS A 497 -30.69 -72.18 -32.90
N ILE A 498 -31.59 -71.72 -32.02
CA ILE A 498 -33.04 -71.66 -32.25
C ILE A 498 -33.44 -70.32 -32.88
N ALA A 499 -33.03 -69.18 -32.32
CA ALA A 499 -33.32 -67.86 -32.90
C ALA A 499 -32.20 -66.85 -32.64
N LYS A 500 -31.87 -66.04 -33.65
CA LYS A 500 -30.95 -64.91 -33.55
C LYS A 500 -31.73 -63.61 -33.66
N VAL A 501 -31.26 -62.57 -32.99
CA VAL A 501 -31.83 -61.22 -33.08
C VAL A 501 -30.75 -60.22 -33.46
N SER A 502 -31.09 -59.30 -34.34
CA SER A 502 -30.33 -58.09 -34.63
C SER A 502 -31.28 -56.91 -34.48
N GLY A 503 -31.06 -56.06 -33.49
CA GLY A 503 -31.95 -54.93 -33.19
C GLY A 503 -31.19 -53.64 -32.99
N ARG A 504 -31.91 -52.53 -33.10
CA ARG A 504 -31.39 -51.15 -33.04
C ARG A 504 -31.85 -50.45 -31.77
N ALA A 505 -31.21 -49.32 -31.46
CA ALA A 505 -31.52 -48.49 -30.29
C ALA A 505 -32.94 -47.90 -30.34
N ASP A 506 -33.50 -47.70 -31.53
CA ASP A 506 -34.86 -47.19 -31.78
C ASP A 506 -35.98 -48.23 -31.52
N GLY A 507 -35.62 -49.45 -31.10
CA GLY A 507 -36.55 -50.54 -30.82
C GLY A 507 -36.96 -51.38 -32.02
N THR A 508 -36.44 -51.11 -33.22
CA THR A 508 -36.63 -51.99 -34.39
C THR A 508 -35.73 -53.23 -34.31
N CYS A 509 -36.20 -54.38 -34.80
CA CYS A 509 -35.40 -55.60 -34.81
C CYS A 509 -35.75 -56.56 -35.95
N THR A 510 -34.77 -57.37 -36.32
CA THR A 510 -34.91 -58.53 -37.21
C THR A 510 -34.60 -59.79 -36.42
N ILE A 511 -35.56 -60.71 -36.37
CA ILE A 511 -35.42 -62.02 -35.71
C ILE A 511 -35.31 -63.09 -36.79
N THR A 512 -34.26 -63.91 -36.70
CA THR A 512 -33.94 -64.99 -37.64
C THR A 512 -34.02 -66.33 -36.94
N ALA A 513 -34.91 -67.22 -37.40
CA ALA A 513 -34.97 -68.59 -36.93
C ALA A 513 -33.76 -69.40 -37.43
N GLY A 514 -33.20 -70.24 -36.57
CA GLY A 514 -32.12 -71.16 -36.91
C GLY A 514 -32.61 -72.47 -37.53
N ASN A 515 -31.71 -73.44 -37.61
CA ASN A 515 -32.01 -74.78 -38.14
C ASN A 515 -32.63 -75.72 -37.08
N LYS A 516 -32.43 -75.42 -35.79
CA LYS A 516 -32.95 -76.21 -34.65
C LYS A 516 -34.40 -75.79 -34.33
N THR A 517 -35.31 -76.76 -34.24
CA THR A 517 -36.67 -76.53 -33.73
C THR A 517 -36.64 -76.41 -32.20
N GLY A 518 -37.60 -75.68 -31.63
CA GLY A 518 -37.69 -75.52 -30.17
C GLY A 518 -38.26 -74.18 -29.76
N ARG A 519 -38.14 -73.86 -28.47
CA ARG A 519 -38.55 -72.57 -27.89
C ARG A 519 -37.32 -71.85 -27.34
N THR A 520 -37.26 -70.54 -27.55
CA THR A 520 -36.27 -69.68 -26.92
C THR A 520 -36.88 -68.32 -26.59
N LYS A 521 -36.17 -67.51 -25.81
CA LYS A 521 -36.59 -66.18 -25.41
C LYS A 521 -35.58 -65.15 -25.92
N ILE A 522 -36.07 -64.04 -26.43
CA ILE A 522 -35.26 -62.86 -26.71
C ILE A 522 -35.58 -61.82 -25.63
N THR A 523 -34.56 -61.41 -24.89
CA THR A 523 -34.64 -60.37 -23.87
C THR A 523 -34.15 -59.06 -24.45
N VAL A 524 -34.92 -58.00 -24.24
CA VAL A 524 -34.58 -56.63 -24.63
C VAL A 524 -34.39 -55.82 -23.36
N THR A 525 -33.29 -55.08 -23.26
CA THR A 525 -32.99 -54.22 -22.11
C THR A 525 -32.86 -52.78 -22.58
N LEU A 526 -33.57 -51.85 -21.94
CA LEU A 526 -33.46 -50.41 -22.19
C LEU A 526 -32.28 -49.79 -21.42
N LYS A 527 -31.88 -48.56 -21.78
CA LYS A 527 -30.88 -47.81 -21.02
C LYS A 527 -31.36 -47.47 -19.60
N SER A 528 -32.67 -47.31 -19.41
CA SER A 528 -33.29 -47.19 -18.07
C SER A 528 -33.23 -48.47 -17.22
N GLY A 529 -32.78 -49.60 -17.78
CA GLY A 529 -32.71 -50.90 -17.09
C GLY A 529 -33.99 -51.74 -17.18
N LYS A 530 -35.11 -51.19 -17.68
CA LYS A 530 -36.33 -52.00 -17.90
C LYS A 530 -36.11 -53.05 -18.98
N THR A 531 -36.70 -54.22 -18.77
CA THR A 531 -36.58 -55.36 -19.68
C THR A 531 -37.94 -55.82 -20.21
N ALA A 532 -37.95 -56.38 -21.42
CA ALA A 532 -39.09 -57.11 -21.96
C ALA A 532 -38.62 -58.40 -22.63
N THR A 533 -39.50 -59.40 -22.67
CA THR A 533 -39.21 -60.71 -23.26
C THR A 533 -40.13 -61.00 -24.45
N ILE A 534 -39.54 -61.51 -25.53
CA ILE A 534 -40.22 -62.03 -26.71
C ILE A 534 -40.01 -63.53 -26.74
N ASN A 535 -41.09 -64.31 -26.65
CA ASN A 535 -41.04 -65.76 -26.74
C ASN A 535 -41.02 -66.18 -28.21
N VAL A 536 -40.05 -67.00 -28.61
CA VAL A 536 -39.92 -67.48 -30.00
C VAL A 536 -40.04 -69.00 -30.02
N LYS A 537 -40.95 -69.52 -30.86
CA LYS A 537 -41.07 -70.95 -31.16
C LYS A 537 -40.69 -71.19 -32.63
N VAL A 538 -39.76 -72.10 -32.88
CA VAL A 538 -39.35 -72.51 -34.23
C VAL A 538 -39.84 -73.93 -34.52
N GLN A 539 -40.50 -74.11 -35.67
CA GLN A 539 -41.06 -75.38 -36.13
C GLN A 539 -40.56 -75.75 -37.53
N ALA A 540 -40.70 -77.02 -37.91
CA ALA A 540 -40.32 -77.51 -39.24
C ALA A 540 -41.33 -77.09 -40.33
N GLY A 541 -42.63 -77.17 -40.03
CA GLY A 541 -43.71 -76.84 -40.98
C GLY A 541 -43.88 -75.33 -41.21
N LYS A 542 -44.52 -74.99 -42.34
CA LYS A 542 -44.89 -73.60 -42.66
C LYS A 542 -45.77 -72.99 -41.57
N VAL A 543 -45.60 -71.70 -41.31
CA VAL A 543 -46.42 -70.96 -40.34
C VAL A 543 -47.76 -70.60 -41.00
N ALA A 544 -48.77 -71.43 -40.78
CA ALA A 544 -50.12 -71.23 -41.32
C ALA A 544 -50.90 -70.13 -40.59
N ALA A 545 -51.80 -69.43 -41.30
CA ALA A 545 -52.70 -68.46 -40.70
C ALA A 545 -53.73 -69.14 -39.77
N LYS A 546 -53.73 -68.76 -38.49
CA LYS A 546 -54.72 -69.22 -37.51
C LYS A 546 -55.94 -68.30 -37.45
N SER A 547 -55.72 -67.00 -37.59
CA SER A 547 -56.77 -65.98 -37.56
C SER A 547 -56.43 -64.86 -38.54
N VAL A 548 -57.44 -64.36 -39.23
CA VAL A 548 -57.37 -63.15 -40.05
C VAL A 548 -58.46 -62.22 -39.53
N LYS A 549 -58.13 -60.96 -39.24
CA LYS A 549 -59.08 -59.93 -38.79
C LYS A 549 -58.90 -58.66 -39.61
N LEU A 550 -59.97 -57.89 -39.78
CA LEU A 550 -59.93 -56.56 -40.39
C LEU A 550 -60.20 -55.52 -39.31
N ALA A 551 -59.47 -54.40 -39.34
CA ALA A 551 -59.73 -53.28 -38.45
C ALA A 551 -61.09 -52.61 -38.75
N ALA A 552 -61.48 -52.58 -40.04
CA ALA A 552 -62.79 -52.13 -40.50
C ALA A 552 -63.47 -53.24 -41.30
N THR A 553 -64.67 -53.65 -40.87
CA THR A 553 -65.53 -54.62 -41.57
C THR A 553 -66.56 -53.95 -42.48
N LYS A 554 -66.68 -52.62 -42.39
CA LYS A 554 -67.52 -51.77 -43.24
C LYS A 554 -66.74 -50.50 -43.59
N ILE A 555 -66.69 -50.15 -44.87
CA ILE A 555 -66.00 -48.97 -45.39
C ILE A 555 -66.95 -48.22 -46.30
N THR A 556 -66.98 -46.89 -46.19
CA THR A 556 -67.68 -46.01 -47.13
C THR A 556 -66.65 -45.20 -47.92
N LEU A 557 -66.81 -45.19 -49.24
CA LEU A 557 -65.93 -44.49 -50.18
C LEU A 557 -66.75 -43.60 -51.10
N LYS A 558 -66.16 -42.50 -51.56
CA LYS A 558 -66.66 -41.77 -52.73
C LYS A 558 -66.18 -42.44 -54.03
N LYS A 559 -66.82 -42.16 -55.15
CA LYS A 559 -66.34 -42.55 -56.49
C LYS A 559 -64.86 -42.14 -56.68
N LYS A 560 -64.03 -43.05 -57.22
CA LYS A 560 -62.56 -42.94 -57.40
C LYS A 560 -61.71 -42.90 -56.11
N GLN A 561 -62.30 -42.80 -54.92
CA GLN A 561 -61.53 -42.81 -53.67
C GLN A 561 -60.85 -44.17 -53.45
N LYS A 562 -59.61 -44.13 -52.94
CA LYS A 562 -58.79 -45.30 -52.65
C LYS A 562 -58.56 -45.46 -51.15
N ILE A 563 -58.58 -46.69 -50.65
CA ILE A 563 -58.20 -47.02 -49.28
C ILE A 563 -57.44 -48.34 -49.24
N GLN A 564 -56.40 -48.42 -48.41
CA GLN A 564 -55.65 -49.65 -48.18
C GLN A 564 -56.38 -50.52 -47.15
N LEU A 565 -56.78 -51.73 -47.54
CA LEU A 565 -57.26 -52.73 -46.60
C LEU A 565 -56.07 -53.58 -46.11
N SER A 566 -55.74 -53.46 -44.83
CA SER A 566 -54.63 -54.18 -44.20
C SER A 566 -55.16 -55.22 -43.21
N PRO A 567 -55.19 -56.52 -43.56
CA PRO A 567 -55.62 -57.55 -42.63
C PRO A 567 -54.58 -57.79 -41.53
N VAL A 568 -55.06 -57.97 -40.30
CA VAL A 568 -54.24 -58.42 -39.17
C VAL A 568 -54.25 -59.95 -39.16
N ILE A 569 -53.11 -60.54 -39.50
CA ILE A 569 -52.92 -61.99 -39.58
C ILE A 569 -52.22 -62.47 -38.31
N LYS A 570 -52.74 -63.54 -37.68
CA LYS A 570 -52.11 -64.22 -36.55
C LYS A 570 -51.78 -65.68 -36.91
N PRO A 571 -50.56 -66.16 -36.61
CA PRO A 571 -49.41 -65.43 -36.08
C PRO A 571 -48.91 -64.33 -37.04
N VAL A 572 -48.34 -63.23 -36.50
CA VAL A 572 -47.86 -62.08 -37.28
C VAL A 572 -46.73 -62.44 -38.27
N THR A 573 -46.14 -63.62 -38.09
CA THR A 573 -45.07 -64.23 -38.88
C THR A 573 -45.59 -65.13 -40.00
N CYS A 574 -46.90 -65.26 -40.21
CA CYS A 574 -47.45 -65.98 -41.34
C CYS A 574 -47.02 -65.33 -42.67
N GLN A 575 -46.57 -66.14 -43.63
CA GLN A 575 -46.13 -65.70 -44.96
C GLN A 575 -47.02 -66.23 -46.10
N GLU A 576 -48.18 -66.81 -45.76
CA GLU A 576 -49.16 -67.23 -46.76
C GLU A 576 -49.64 -66.04 -47.59
N LYS A 577 -49.75 -66.22 -48.91
CA LYS A 577 -50.16 -65.16 -49.84
C LYS A 577 -51.58 -64.69 -49.50
N VAL A 578 -51.72 -63.39 -49.25
CA VAL A 578 -53.03 -62.75 -49.08
C VAL A 578 -53.68 -62.60 -50.44
N GLN A 579 -54.92 -63.07 -50.57
CA GLN A 579 -55.72 -62.98 -51.78
C GLN A 579 -56.91 -62.07 -51.54
N TYR A 580 -57.11 -61.12 -52.44
CA TYR A 580 -58.22 -60.17 -52.40
C TYR A 580 -59.14 -60.40 -53.60
N SER A 581 -60.46 -60.37 -53.37
CA SER A 581 -61.44 -60.40 -54.44
C SER A 581 -62.63 -59.50 -54.14
N SER A 582 -63.25 -58.94 -55.19
CA SER A 582 -64.48 -58.17 -55.07
C SER A 582 -65.66 -59.01 -55.54
N SER A 583 -66.73 -58.99 -54.77
CA SER A 583 -67.99 -59.66 -55.15
C SER A 583 -68.70 -58.92 -56.30
N ASN A 584 -68.39 -57.64 -56.50
CA ASN A 584 -68.85 -56.85 -57.66
C ASN A 584 -67.84 -55.74 -57.96
N SER A 585 -66.98 -56.00 -58.94
CA SER A 585 -65.91 -55.09 -59.38
C SER A 585 -66.42 -53.85 -60.12
N LYS A 586 -67.70 -53.81 -60.54
CA LYS A 586 -68.34 -52.62 -61.11
C LYS A 586 -68.68 -51.58 -60.04
N ILE A 587 -68.84 -52.00 -58.77
CA ILE A 587 -69.10 -51.13 -57.62
C ILE A 587 -67.79 -50.73 -56.95
N ALA A 588 -66.93 -51.69 -56.58
CA ALA A 588 -65.60 -51.42 -56.04
C ALA A 588 -64.57 -52.48 -56.49
N LYS A 589 -63.39 -52.03 -56.92
CA LYS A 589 -62.26 -52.90 -57.31
C LYS A 589 -61.26 -53.03 -56.16
N VAL A 590 -60.59 -54.16 -56.05
CA VAL A 590 -59.45 -54.36 -55.13
C VAL A 590 -58.28 -54.93 -55.91
N ASN A 591 -57.07 -54.42 -55.69
CA ASN A 591 -55.87 -54.95 -56.33
C ASN A 591 -55.17 -56.00 -55.44
N ALA A 592 -54.12 -56.63 -55.97
CA ALA A 592 -53.35 -57.66 -55.25
C ALA A 592 -52.68 -57.14 -53.96
N LYS A 593 -52.48 -55.83 -53.82
CA LYS A 593 -51.93 -55.19 -52.61
C LYS A 593 -53.01 -54.89 -51.57
N GLY A 594 -54.30 -55.10 -51.87
CA GLY A 594 -55.42 -54.79 -50.96
C GLY A 594 -55.93 -53.35 -51.04
N VAL A 595 -55.54 -52.57 -52.06
CA VAL A 595 -56.07 -51.21 -52.28
C VAL A 595 -57.44 -51.32 -52.93
N ILE A 596 -58.46 -50.84 -52.23
CA ILE A 596 -59.84 -50.77 -52.70
C ILE A 596 -60.05 -49.43 -53.40
N THR A 597 -60.67 -49.44 -54.58
CA THR A 597 -61.06 -48.24 -55.34
C THR A 597 -62.57 -48.25 -55.57
N GLY A 598 -63.26 -47.17 -55.18
CA GLY A 598 -64.69 -46.99 -55.47
C GLY A 598 -64.93 -46.69 -56.95
N VAL A 599 -65.87 -47.39 -57.60
CA VAL A 599 -66.12 -47.29 -59.06
C VAL A 599 -67.49 -46.71 -59.38
N LYS A 600 -68.56 -47.27 -58.81
CA LYS A 600 -69.96 -46.84 -59.02
C LYS A 600 -70.70 -46.92 -57.69
N ALA A 601 -71.63 -45.98 -57.47
CA ALA A 601 -72.49 -45.99 -56.29
C ALA A 601 -73.19 -47.35 -56.12
N GLY A 602 -73.20 -47.85 -54.88
CA GLY A 602 -73.74 -49.18 -54.56
C GLY A 602 -72.99 -49.87 -53.42
N LYS A 603 -73.44 -51.07 -53.06
CA LYS A 603 -72.89 -51.88 -51.96
C LYS A 603 -72.29 -53.18 -52.50
N THR A 604 -71.05 -53.48 -52.16
CA THR A 604 -70.37 -54.74 -52.51
C THR A 604 -69.55 -55.28 -51.34
N LYS A 605 -69.00 -56.49 -51.45
CA LYS A 605 -68.14 -57.10 -50.44
C LYS A 605 -66.76 -57.41 -51.02
N ILE A 606 -65.72 -56.98 -50.32
CA ILE A 606 -64.34 -57.38 -50.59
C ILE A 606 -64.00 -58.57 -49.69
N LYS A 607 -63.64 -59.70 -50.28
CA LYS A 607 -63.21 -60.91 -49.56
C LYS A 607 -61.68 -60.91 -49.47
N VAL A 608 -61.16 -61.24 -48.29
CA VAL A 608 -59.73 -61.41 -48.02
C VAL A 608 -59.51 -62.85 -47.56
N LYS A 609 -58.72 -63.61 -48.31
CA LYS A 609 -58.39 -65.01 -48.03
C LYS A 609 -56.89 -65.15 -47.76
N VAL A 610 -56.54 -65.85 -46.68
CA VAL A 610 -55.16 -66.22 -46.33
C VAL A 610 -55.17 -67.67 -45.88
N GLY A 611 -54.51 -68.54 -46.63
CA GLY A 611 -54.60 -70.00 -46.44
C GLY A 611 -56.07 -70.47 -46.49
N GLY A 612 -56.50 -71.15 -45.43
CA GLY A 612 -57.89 -71.62 -45.26
C GLY A 612 -58.85 -70.60 -44.63
N LYS A 613 -58.41 -69.39 -44.27
CA LYS A 613 -59.24 -68.40 -43.55
C LYS A 613 -59.74 -67.32 -44.50
N THR A 614 -61.02 -66.95 -44.38
CA THR A 614 -61.65 -65.90 -45.19
C THR A 614 -62.37 -64.90 -44.29
N VAL A 615 -62.16 -63.61 -44.54
CA VAL A 615 -62.92 -62.51 -43.92
C VAL A 615 -63.46 -61.58 -44.99
N THR A 616 -64.54 -60.84 -44.69
CA THR A 616 -65.17 -59.95 -45.66
C THR A 616 -65.32 -58.54 -45.10
N CYS A 617 -65.11 -57.54 -45.96
CA CYS A 617 -65.39 -56.14 -45.70
C CYS A 617 -66.52 -55.68 -46.61
N THR A 618 -67.56 -55.09 -46.04
CA THR A 618 -68.63 -54.44 -46.81
C THR A 618 -68.14 -53.07 -47.28
N VAL A 619 -68.19 -52.80 -48.57
CA VAL A 619 -67.82 -51.52 -49.17
C VAL A 619 -69.07 -50.86 -49.73
N ILE A 620 -69.35 -49.64 -49.30
CA ILE A 620 -70.43 -48.80 -49.81
C ILE A 620 -69.79 -47.64 -50.55
N VAL A 621 -70.05 -47.55 -51.85
CA VAL A 621 -69.65 -46.40 -52.65
C VAL A 621 -70.84 -45.45 -52.72
N LYS A 622 -70.62 -44.21 -52.32
CA LYS A 622 -71.59 -43.11 -52.45
C LYS A 622 -71.23 -42.23 -53.63
#